data_AF-A0A0W7TKN0-F1
#
_entry.id   AF-A0A0W7TKN0-F1
#
_cell.length_a   1.000
_cell.length_b   1.000
_cell.length_c   1.000
_cell.angle_alpha   90.00
_cell.angle_beta   90.00
_cell.angle_gamma   90.00
#
_symmetry.space_group_name_H-M   'P 1'
#
loop_
_entity.id
_entity.type
_entity.pdbx_description
1 polymer ?
#
loop_
_entity_poly.entity_id
_entity_poly.type
_entity_poly.pdbx_seq_one_letter_code
_entity_poly.pdbx_strand_id
1 'polypeptide(L)'
;MLAGPREVLKGKTLAVVSLSRGVSWITETAEAVGMRIVFGCIITRGDYRDGSEEDIPAGFSEYPALRTAEAVSEISRLAPDIVAAPSAMDLDPSVYQARTPCAPAADPFAGRWLAEDWARGMLAPRREGWRDDA
;
A
#
# COMPACT_ATOMS: atom_id res chain seq x y z
N MET A 1 -17.61 -11.07 17.93
CA MET A 1 -17.70 -10.26 16.71
C MET A 1 -16.29 -10.11 16.17
N LEU A 2 -16.05 -10.36 14.88
CA LEU A 2 -14.75 -10.07 14.28
C LEU A 2 -14.54 -8.56 14.34
N ALA A 3 -13.34 -8.15 14.78
CA ALA A 3 -12.99 -6.74 14.89
C ALA A 3 -13.11 -6.06 13.52
N GLY A 4 -13.66 -4.84 13.48
CA GLY A 4 -13.80 -4.09 12.23
C GLY A 4 -12.44 -3.61 11.68
N PRO A 5 -12.33 -3.21 10.40
CA PRO A 5 -11.05 -2.77 9.83
C PRO A 5 -10.32 -1.71 10.64
N ARG A 6 -11.06 -0.74 11.20
CA ARG A 6 -10.50 0.30 12.06
C ARG A 6 -9.87 -0.26 13.35
N GLU A 7 -10.44 -1.29 13.95
CA GLU A 7 -9.89 -1.90 15.17
C GLU A 7 -8.61 -2.68 14.89
N VAL A 8 -8.54 -3.36 13.74
CA VAL A 8 -7.38 -4.14 13.31
C VAL A 8 -6.23 -3.24 12.86
N LEU A 9 -6.53 -2.15 12.17
CA LEU A 9 -5.55 -1.32 11.47
C LEU A 9 -5.08 -0.10 12.26
N LYS A 10 -5.76 0.27 13.35
CA LYS A 10 -5.38 1.44 14.15
C LYS A 10 -3.94 1.33 14.67
N GLY A 11 -3.15 2.37 14.41
CA GLY A 11 -1.74 2.46 14.81
C GLY A 11 -0.78 1.69 13.90
N LYS A 12 -1.30 0.97 12.89
CA LYS A 12 -0.48 0.27 11.89
C LYS A 12 0.14 1.25 10.91
N THR A 13 1.24 0.81 10.32
CA THR A 13 2.05 1.60 9.41
C THR A 13 1.88 1.14 7.97
N LEU A 14 1.76 2.10 7.06
CA LEU A 14 1.54 1.87 5.63
C LEU A 14 2.66 2.52 4.82
N ALA A 15 3.23 1.78 3.88
CA ALA A 15 3.98 2.36 2.77
C ALA A 15 3.14 2.27 1.49
N VAL A 16 3.13 3.34 0.70
CA VAL A 16 2.37 3.41 -0.56
C VAL A 16 3.35 3.59 -1.71
N VAL A 17 3.24 2.71 -2.70
CA VAL A 17 3.92 2.79 -3.99
C VAL A 17 2.85 2.84 -5.07
N SER A 18 2.89 3.85 -5.93
CA SER A 18 1.89 4.03 -6.99
C SER A 18 2.55 4.39 -8.32
N LEU A 19 1.84 4.14 -9.43
CA LEU A 19 2.19 4.68 -10.75
C LEU A 19 1.41 5.96 -11.08
N SER A 20 0.27 6.19 -10.42
CA SER A 20 -0.57 7.37 -10.59
C SER A 20 -0.43 8.30 -9.39
N ARG A 21 -0.52 9.61 -9.61
CA ARG A 21 -0.57 10.63 -8.56
C ARG A 21 -1.92 10.66 -7.84
N GLY A 22 -2.98 10.09 -8.43
CA GLY A 22 -4.32 9.96 -7.83
C GLY A 22 -4.40 8.92 -6.71
N VAL A 23 -3.66 9.16 -5.62
CA VAL A 23 -3.58 8.30 -4.43
C VAL A 23 -4.27 8.92 -3.21
N SER A 24 -4.91 10.08 -3.36
CA SER A 24 -5.68 10.77 -2.33
C SER A 24 -6.63 9.83 -1.58
N TRP A 25 -7.41 9.03 -2.32
CA TRP A 25 -8.32 8.03 -1.76
C TRP A 25 -7.62 6.96 -0.89
N ILE A 26 -6.36 6.59 -1.18
CA ILE A 26 -5.57 5.68 -0.35
C ILE A 26 -5.19 6.37 0.96
N THR A 27 -4.78 7.65 0.88
CA THR A 27 -4.41 8.44 2.06
C THR A 27 -5.61 8.68 2.99
N GLU A 28 -6.76 9.03 2.42
CA GLU A 28 -8.03 9.19 3.15
C GLU A 28 -8.46 7.88 3.82
N THR A 29 -8.33 6.76 3.11
CA THR A 29 -8.63 5.44 3.66
C THR A 29 -7.74 5.12 4.86
N ALA A 30 -6.42 5.33 4.72
CA ALA A 30 -5.45 5.08 5.80
C ALA A 30 -5.76 5.94 7.03
N GLU A 31 -6.07 7.22 6.85
CA GLU A 31 -6.47 8.12 7.94
C GLU A 31 -7.77 7.65 8.62
N ALA A 32 -8.79 7.29 7.83
CA ALA A 32 -10.09 6.85 8.34
C ALA A 32 -10.00 5.59 9.23
N VAL A 33 -9.08 4.66 8.91
CA VAL A 33 -8.83 3.48 9.73
C VAL A 33 -7.79 3.69 10.84
N GLY A 34 -7.20 4.88 10.93
CA GLY A 34 -6.23 5.25 11.96
C GLY A 34 -4.83 4.67 11.74
N MET A 35 -4.46 4.43 10.48
CA MET A 35 -3.10 4.06 10.09
C MET A 35 -2.21 5.29 9.91
N ARG A 36 -0.89 5.07 9.92
CA ARG A 36 0.11 6.09 9.62
C ARG A 36 0.86 5.74 8.35
N ILE A 37 0.85 6.64 7.36
CA ILE A 37 1.71 6.50 6.18
C ILE A 37 3.13 6.87 6.59
N VAL A 38 4.06 5.93 6.41
CA VAL A 38 5.49 6.10 6.75
C VAL A 38 6.37 6.34 5.53
N PHE A 39 5.85 6.00 4.35
CA PHE A 39 6.52 6.20 3.07
C PHE A 39 5.47 6.31 1.96
N GLY A 40 5.66 7.25 1.05
CA GLY A 40 4.84 7.41 -0.13
C GLY A 40 5.72 7.69 -1.34
N CYS A 41 5.61 6.88 -2.40
CA CYS A 41 6.28 7.18 -3.65
C CYS A 41 5.40 6.97 -4.87
N ILE A 42 5.61 7.84 -5.87
CA ILE A 42 5.02 7.74 -7.19
C ILE A 42 6.14 7.37 -8.15
N ILE A 43 6.09 6.15 -8.71
CA ILE A 43 7.07 5.68 -9.68
C ILE A 43 6.70 6.22 -11.06
N THR A 44 7.56 7.07 -11.60
CA THR A 44 7.43 7.60 -12.95
C THR A 44 8.09 6.66 -13.95
N ARG A 45 7.31 6.13 -14.89
CA ARG A 45 7.80 5.29 -15.99
C ARG A 45 7.54 5.98 -17.32
N GLY A 46 8.48 5.87 -18.26
CA GLY A 46 8.31 6.47 -19.60
C GLY A 46 7.19 5.83 -20.43
N ASP A 47 6.81 4.59 -20.11
CA ASP A 47 5.76 3.82 -20.78
C ASP A 47 4.39 3.91 -20.08
N TYR A 48 4.31 4.61 -18.94
CA TYR A 48 3.07 4.85 -18.22
C TYR A 48 2.81 6.35 -18.17
N ARG A 49 1.71 6.80 -18.77
CA ARG A 49 1.23 8.17 -18.63
C ARG A 49 0.18 8.20 -17.55
N ASP A 50 0.50 8.86 -16.45
CA ASP A 50 -0.51 9.20 -15.47
C ASP A 50 -1.52 10.15 -16.11
N GLY A 51 -2.78 9.72 -16.13
CA GLY A 51 -3.89 10.52 -16.65
C GLY A 51 -4.48 11.46 -15.60
N SER A 52 -3.98 11.42 -14.36
CA SER A 52 -4.43 12.33 -13.31
C SER A 52 -3.76 13.70 -13.45
N GLU A 53 -4.56 14.76 -13.36
CA GLU A 53 -4.07 16.14 -13.24
C GLU A 53 -3.82 16.52 -11.77
N GLU A 54 -3.80 15.53 -10.87
CA GLU A 54 -3.62 15.73 -9.44
C GLU A 54 -2.18 16.10 -9.09
N ASP A 55 -2.03 17.01 -8.12
CA ASP A 55 -0.76 17.28 -7.48
C ASP A 55 -0.29 16.06 -6.67
N ILE A 56 1.02 15.91 -6.53
CA ILE A 56 1.60 14.87 -5.67
C ILE A 56 1.16 15.15 -4.22
N PRO A 57 0.50 14.19 -3.54
CA PRO A 57 0.06 14.42 -2.17
C PRO A 57 1.22 14.69 -1.21
N ALA A 58 0.97 15.50 -0.18
CA ALA A 58 1.98 15.80 0.83
C ALA A 58 2.53 14.51 1.48
N GLY A 59 3.85 14.43 1.60
CA GLY A 59 4.53 13.23 2.12
C GLY A 59 4.83 12.16 1.06
N PHE A 60 4.44 12.38 -0.20
CA PHE A 60 4.86 11.54 -1.33
C PHE A 60 6.03 12.17 -2.09
N SER A 61 6.84 11.32 -2.69
CA SER A 61 7.96 11.73 -3.55
C SER A 61 7.91 11.01 -4.90
N GLU A 62 8.29 11.71 -5.96
CA GLU A 62 8.45 11.08 -7.28
C GLU A 62 9.77 10.34 -7.39
N TYR A 63 9.68 9.10 -7.86
CA TYR A 63 10.81 8.22 -8.08
C TYR A 63 10.85 7.83 -9.56
N PRO A 64 11.91 8.15 -10.30
CA PRO A 64 12.16 7.53 -11.60
C PRO A 64 12.16 6.00 -11.47
N ALA A 65 11.63 5.28 -12.47
CA ALA A 65 11.59 3.81 -12.47
C ALA A 65 12.95 3.15 -12.15
N LEU A 66 14.05 3.75 -12.60
CA LEU A 66 15.42 3.28 -12.34
C LEU A 66 15.80 3.29 -10.84
N ARG A 67 15.08 4.04 -10.01
CA ARG A 67 15.29 4.16 -8.55
C ARG A 67 14.32 3.31 -7.73
N THR A 68 13.61 2.36 -8.35
CA THR A 68 12.71 1.44 -7.63
C THR A 68 13.44 0.64 -6.56
N ALA A 69 14.70 0.26 -6.79
CA ALA A 69 15.52 -0.43 -5.78
C ALA A 69 15.76 0.43 -4.52
N GLU A 70 15.86 1.75 -4.67
CA GLU A 70 16.00 2.66 -3.52
C GLU A 70 14.70 2.73 -2.72
N ALA A 71 13.54 2.74 -3.40
CA ALA A 71 12.25 2.66 -2.72
C ALA A 71 12.10 1.34 -1.95
N VAL A 72 12.50 0.20 -2.53
CA VAL A 72 12.53 -1.11 -1.84
C VAL A 72 13.44 -1.04 -0.60
N SER A 73 14.63 -0.44 -0.73
CA SER A 73 15.58 -0.31 0.37
C SER A 73 15.02 0.57 1.49
N GLU A 74 14.32 1.65 1.17
CA GLU A 74 13.72 2.52 2.18
C GLU A 74 12.52 1.87 2.86
N ILE A 75 11.67 1.19 2.11
CA ILE A 75 10.55 0.42 2.67
C ILE A 75 11.10 -0.66 3.62
N SER A 76 12.15 -1.37 3.22
CA SER A 76 12.81 -2.38 4.05
C SER A 76 13.37 -1.78 5.34
N ARG A 77 13.98 -0.60 5.28
CA ARG A 77 14.50 0.11 6.47
C ARG A 77 13.39 0.58 7.41
N LEU A 78 12.28 1.05 6.85
CA LEU A 78 11.14 1.55 7.62
C LEU A 78 10.28 0.44 8.22
N ALA A 79 10.33 -0.76 7.64
CA ALA A 79 9.62 -1.96 8.09
C ALA A 79 8.14 -1.70 8.40
N PRO A 80 7.34 -1.21 7.42
CA PRO A 80 5.92 -0.97 7.64
C PRO A 80 5.16 -2.29 7.88
N ASP A 81 4.00 -2.22 8.52
CA ASP A 81 3.11 -3.38 8.65
C ASP A 81 2.56 -3.79 7.28
N ILE A 82 2.25 -2.80 6.42
CA ILE A 82 1.63 -2.99 5.10
C ILE A 82 2.37 -2.19 4.03
N VAL A 83 2.51 -2.78 2.84
CA VAL A 83 2.92 -2.10 1.61
C VAL A 83 1.80 -2.21 0.59
N ALA A 84 1.29 -1.07 0.15
CA ALA A 84 0.30 -0.96 -0.91
C ALA A 84 1.01 -0.62 -2.22
N ALA A 85 1.09 -1.57 -3.16
CA ALA A 85 1.88 -1.44 -4.39
C ALA A 85 1.20 -2.09 -5.61
N PRO A 86 1.47 -1.61 -6.85
CA PRO A 86 0.88 -2.17 -8.07
C PRO A 86 1.38 -3.59 -8.38
N SER A 87 2.54 -3.97 -7.84
CA SER A 87 3.16 -5.27 -8.00
C SER A 87 3.86 -5.69 -6.72
N ALA A 88 4.09 -7.00 -6.57
CA ALA A 88 4.89 -7.52 -5.47
C ALA A 88 6.32 -6.95 -5.51
N MET A 89 6.87 -6.70 -4.33
CA MET A 89 8.20 -6.16 -4.09
C MET A 89 9.02 -7.18 -3.29
N ASP A 90 10.33 -7.17 -3.48
CA ASP A 90 11.27 -8.01 -2.74
C ASP A 90 11.50 -7.41 -1.34
N LEU A 91 10.66 -7.82 -0.40
CA LEU A 91 10.59 -7.28 0.97
C LEU A 91 10.55 -8.44 1.97
N ASP A 92 10.79 -8.12 3.25
CA ASP A 92 10.66 -9.10 4.33
C ASP A 92 9.27 -9.78 4.31
N PRO A 93 9.18 -11.13 4.41
CA PRO A 93 7.91 -11.84 4.35
C PRO A 93 6.90 -11.48 5.43
N SER A 94 7.32 -10.81 6.51
CA SER A 94 6.43 -10.32 7.57
C SER A 94 5.66 -9.05 7.19
N VAL A 95 6.09 -8.33 6.14
CA VAL A 95 5.38 -7.16 5.62
C VAL A 95 4.24 -7.61 4.71
N TYR A 96 3.01 -7.24 5.05
CA TYR A 96 1.87 -7.59 4.21
C TYR A 96 1.88 -6.74 2.93
N GLN A 97 1.87 -7.40 1.77
CA GLN A 97 1.86 -6.72 0.47
C GLN A 97 0.45 -6.71 -0.12
N ALA A 98 -0.21 -5.55 -0.04
CA ALA A 98 -1.52 -5.30 -0.64
C ALA A 98 -1.36 -4.79 -2.07
N ARG A 99 -2.16 -5.31 -3.00
CA ARG A 99 -2.14 -4.84 -4.39
C ARG A 99 -2.97 -3.57 -4.55
N THR A 100 -2.40 -2.53 -5.12
CA THR A 100 -3.14 -1.33 -5.55
C THR A 100 -3.37 -1.32 -7.06
N PRO A 101 -4.46 -0.71 -7.54
CA PRO A 101 -4.68 -0.53 -8.97
C PRO A 101 -3.66 0.47 -9.54
N CYS A 102 -3.25 0.26 -10.80
CA CYS A 102 -2.36 1.19 -11.49
C CYS A 102 -3.05 2.52 -11.84
N ALA A 103 -4.38 2.59 -11.79
CA ALA A 103 -5.16 3.80 -12.01
C ALA A 103 -6.02 4.10 -10.76
N PRO A 104 -6.39 5.36 -10.51
CA PRO A 104 -7.27 5.71 -9.40
C PRO A 104 -8.59 4.94 -9.48
N ALA A 105 -9.10 4.52 -8.32
CA ALA A 105 -10.38 3.83 -8.27
C ALA A 105 -11.52 4.83 -8.43
N ALA A 106 -12.43 4.57 -9.37
CA ALA A 106 -13.66 5.37 -9.56
C ALA A 106 -14.84 4.86 -8.72
N ASP A 107 -14.65 3.78 -7.95
CA ASP A 107 -15.71 3.14 -7.17
C ASP A 107 -15.86 3.82 -5.79
N PRO A 108 -17.09 4.23 -5.39
CA PRO A 108 -17.32 4.90 -4.10
C PRO A 108 -17.00 4.02 -2.88
N PHE A 109 -16.87 2.72 -3.04
CA PHE A 109 -16.52 1.76 -1.99
C PHE A 109 -15.06 1.29 -2.05
N ALA A 110 -14.24 1.85 -2.95
CA ALA A 110 -12.84 1.44 -3.11
C ALA A 110 -12.03 1.52 -1.81
N GLY A 111 -12.19 2.59 -1.03
CA GLY A 111 -11.53 2.74 0.26
C GLY A 111 -11.98 1.69 1.28
N ARG A 112 -13.27 1.33 1.29
CA ARG A 112 -13.79 0.26 2.13
C ARG A 112 -13.16 -1.08 1.77
N TRP A 113 -13.07 -1.40 0.48
CA TRP A 113 -12.44 -2.66 0.04
C TRP A 113 -10.96 -2.72 0.37
N LEU A 114 -10.22 -1.62 0.24
CA LEU A 114 -8.83 -1.54 0.70
C LEU A 114 -8.73 -1.81 2.20
N ALA A 115 -9.54 -1.14 3.02
CA ALA A 115 -9.52 -1.33 4.46
C ALA A 115 -9.84 -2.78 4.86
N GLU A 116 -10.83 -3.40 4.22
CA GLU A 116 -11.17 -4.80 4.44
C GLU A 116 -10.04 -5.74 4.01
N ASP A 117 -9.37 -5.46 2.88
CA ASP A 117 -8.23 -6.22 2.40
C ASP A 117 -7.03 -6.15 3.34
N TRP A 118 -6.65 -4.95 3.73
CA TRP A 118 -5.58 -4.70 4.71
C TRP A 118 -5.87 -5.40 6.04
N ALA A 119 -7.10 -5.32 6.54
CA ALA A 119 -7.49 -6.00 7.77
C ALA A 119 -7.39 -7.53 7.65
N ARG A 120 -7.81 -8.11 6.51
CA ARG A 120 -7.63 -9.54 6.24
C ARG A 120 -6.16 -9.92 6.21
N GLY A 121 -5.32 -9.13 5.54
CA GLY A 121 -3.88 -9.35 5.49
C GLY A 121 -3.21 -9.36 6.85
N MET A 122 -3.60 -8.44 7.73
CA MET A 122 -3.07 -8.37 9.10
C MET A 122 -3.52 -9.51 10.01
N LEU A 123 -4.68 -10.11 9.71
CA LEU A 123 -5.21 -11.27 10.44
C LEU A 123 -4.77 -12.61 9.83
N ALA A 124 -4.29 -12.59 8.58
CA ALA A 124 -3.83 -13.79 7.90
C ALA A 124 -2.61 -14.39 8.61
N PRO A 125 -2.50 -15.73 8.63
CA PRO A 125 -1.31 -16.38 9.16
C PRO A 125 -0.10 -16.01 8.30
N ARG A 126 1.02 -15.67 8.94
CA ARG A 126 2.29 -15.31 8.27
C ARG A 126 2.84 -16.42 7.37
N ARG A 127 2.42 -17.66 7.61
CA ARG A 127 2.76 -18.85 6.84
C ARG A 127 1.48 -19.60 6.55
N GLU A 128 1.24 -19.90 5.28
CA GLU A 128 0.07 -20.68 4.88
C GLU A 128 0.24 -22.12 5.35
N GLY A 129 -0.78 -22.67 6.01
CA GLY A 129 -0.72 -23.99 6.64
C GLY A 129 -0.45 -25.14 5.67
N TRP A 130 -0.83 -25.01 4.39
CA TRP A 130 -0.54 -26.02 3.37
C TRP A 130 0.95 -26.23 3.12
N ARG A 131 1.81 -25.27 3.52
CA ARG A 131 3.28 -25.45 3.44
C ARG A 131 3.81 -26.44 4.47
N ASP A 132 2.99 -26.81 5.46
CA ASP A 132 3.30 -27.79 6.50
C ASP A 132 2.58 -29.14 6.27
N ASP A 133 1.75 -29.26 5.21
CA ASP A 133 0.99 -30.47 4.87
C ASP A 133 1.81 -31.50 4.05
N ALA A 134 3.15 -31.49 4.20
CA ALA A 134 4.07 -32.38 3.47
C ALA A 134 4.21 -33.77 4.12
#